data_AF-A0A1Y1REB0-F1
#
_entry.id   AF-A0A1Y1REB0-F1
#
_cell.length_a   1.000
_cell.length_b   1.000
_cell.length_c   1.000
_cell.angle_alpha   90.00
_cell.angle_beta   90.00
_cell.angle_gamma   90.00
#
_symmetry.space_group_name_H-M   'P 1'
#
loop_
_entity.id
_entity.type
_entity.pdbx_description
1 polymer ?
#
loop_
_entity_poly.entity_id
_entity_poly.type
_entity_poly.pdbx_seq_one_letter_code
_entity_poly.pdbx_strand_id
1 'polypeptide(L)'
;MRNPIPYFIQQQYQKEKLKGQFKAASMFVDISGFTKLTETLMHYEKNGAEVLTQVIFNPLVKSIYDHGGLITAFAGGAFTALFPLKQLRDI
;
A
#
# COMPACT_ATOMS: atom_id res chain seq x y z
N MET A 1 -5.14 12.91 4.88
CA MET A 1 -4.86 11.50 5.23
C MET A 1 -6.00 10.95 6.07
N ARG A 2 -6.73 9.96 5.57
CA ARG A 2 -7.72 9.19 6.35
C ARG A 2 -7.14 7.78 6.48
N ASN A 3 -7.15 7.19 7.68
CA ASN A 3 -6.64 5.84 8.01
C ASN A 3 -5.12 5.74 8.25
N PRO A 4 -4.62 6.10 9.45
CA PRO A 4 -3.20 5.95 9.80
C PRO A 4 -2.76 4.50 10.06
N ILE A 5 -3.73 3.58 10.19
CA ILE A 5 -3.48 2.16 10.42
C ILE A 5 -4.11 1.33 9.29
N PRO A 6 -3.52 0.18 8.91
CA PRO A 6 -4.14 -0.73 7.97
C PRO A 6 -5.52 -1.17 8.47
N TYR A 7 -6.52 -1.17 7.59
CA TYR A 7 -7.89 -1.56 7.92
C TYR A 7 -7.96 -2.96 8.55
N PHE A 8 -7.09 -3.88 8.12
CA PHE A 8 -6.94 -5.19 8.74
C PHE A 8 -6.66 -5.11 10.25
N ILE A 9 -5.74 -4.25 10.68
CA ILE A 9 -5.38 -4.10 12.10
C ILE A 9 -6.57 -3.54 12.89
N GLN A 10 -7.25 -2.53 12.34
CA GLN A 10 -8.47 -1.99 12.95
C GLN A 10 -9.54 -3.07 13.15
N GLN A 11 -9.79 -3.90 12.14
CA GLN A 11 -10.76 -5.00 12.23
C GLN A 11 -10.38 -6.06 13.26
N GLN A 12 -9.09 -6.43 13.38
CA GLN A 12 -8.66 -7.40 14.39
C GLN A 12 -8.76 -6.81 15.80
N TYR A 13 -8.40 -5.54 15.96
CA TYR A 13 -8.50 -4.85 17.24
C TYR A 13 -9.95 -4.78 17.75
N GLN A 14 -10.92 -4.48 16.86
CA GLN A 14 -12.35 -4.51 17.18
C GLN A 14 -12.86 -5.92 17.58
N LYS A 15 -12.14 -6.97 17.22
CA LYS A 15 -12.42 -8.37 17.61
C LYS A 15 -11.62 -8.81 18.83
N GLU A 16 -10.99 -7.88 19.54
CA GLU A 16 -10.11 -8.13 20.69
C GLU A 16 -8.91 -9.04 20.36
N LYS A 17 -8.55 -9.15 19.08
CA LYS A 17 -7.40 -9.92 18.61
C LYS A 17 -6.17 -9.01 18.54
N LEU A 18 -5.35 -9.09 19.58
CA LEU A 18 -4.11 -8.30 19.69
C LEU A 18 -2.91 -8.95 18.98
N LYS A 19 -3.00 -10.24 18.62
CA LYS A 19 -1.97 -11.00 17.92
C LYS A 19 -2.57 -12.14 17.11
N GLY A 20 -1.82 -12.64 16.12
CA GLY A 20 -2.22 -13.77 15.31
C GLY A 20 -1.21 -14.08 14.20
N GLN A 21 -1.52 -15.10 13.40
CA GLN A 21 -0.72 -15.49 12.24
C GLN A 21 -1.65 -15.92 11.10
N PHE A 22 -1.20 -15.71 9.86
CA PHE A 22 -1.89 -16.17 8.65
C PHE A 22 -0.86 -16.38 7.54
N LYS A 23 -1.17 -17.25 6.58
CA LYS A 23 -0.33 -17.42 5.38
C LYS A 23 -0.60 -16.29 4.40
N ALA A 24 0.45 -15.71 3.84
CA ALA A 24 0.35 -14.67 2.83
C ALA A 24 1.48 -14.76 1.80
N ALA A 25 1.21 -14.29 0.59
CA ALA A 25 2.27 -13.87 -0.32
C ALA A 25 2.65 -12.42 0.04
N SER A 26 3.95 -12.10 -0.01
CA SER A 26 4.46 -10.76 0.25
C SER A 26 4.94 -10.12 -1.04
N MET A 27 4.63 -8.85 -1.23
CA MET A 27 5.13 -8.04 -2.33
C MET A 27 5.72 -6.75 -1.77
N PHE A 28 6.99 -6.52 -2.10
CA PHE A 28 7.66 -5.24 -1.82
C PHE A 28 7.66 -4.40 -3.09
N VAL A 29 7.19 -3.17 -2.99
CA VAL A 29 7.11 -2.24 -4.11
C VAL A 29 7.97 -1.03 -3.80
N ASP A 30 9.06 -0.87 -4.54
CA ASP A 30 9.93 0.31 -4.48
C ASP A 30 9.57 1.27 -5.62
N ILE A 31 9.22 2.50 -5.27
CA ILE A 31 8.91 3.58 -6.22
C ILE A 31 9.94 4.71 -6.14
N SER A 32 11.04 4.53 -5.39
CA SER A 32 12.14 5.49 -5.29
C SER A 32 12.76 5.81 -6.66
N GLY A 33 12.65 4.91 -7.64
CA GLY A 33 13.04 5.13 -9.03
C GLY A 33 12.34 6.32 -9.70
N PHE A 34 11.19 6.76 -9.18
CA PHE A 34 10.46 7.93 -9.66
C PHE A 34 10.88 9.25 -8.99
N THR A 35 11.82 9.25 -8.05
CA THR A 35 12.26 10.46 -7.33
C THR A 35 12.77 11.54 -8.28
N LYS A 36 13.59 11.16 -9.28
CA LYS A 36 14.06 12.09 -10.33
C LYS A 36 12.92 12.69 -11.16
N LEU A 37 11.86 11.91 -11.39
CA LEU A 37 10.68 12.39 -12.09
C LEU A 37 9.94 13.41 -11.23
N THR A 38 9.80 13.17 -9.92
CA THR A 38 9.21 14.13 -8.97
C THR A 38 9.98 15.45 -8.96
N GLU A 39 11.31 15.39 -8.85
CA GLU A 39 12.19 16.57 -8.86
C GLU A 39 12.04 17.36 -10.16
N THR A 40 12.00 16.66 -11.29
CA THR A 40 11.79 17.27 -12.61
C THR A 40 10.41 17.94 -12.69
N LEU A 41 9.35 17.26 -12.26
CA LEU A 41 7.98 17.80 -12.27
C LEU A 41 7.82 19.00 -11.34
N MET A 42 8.52 19.00 -10.19
CA MET A 42 8.54 20.15 -9.26
C MET A 42 9.14 21.42 -9.87
N HIS A 43 9.99 21.30 -10.90
CA HIS A 43 10.50 22.46 -11.63
C HIS A 43 9.45 23.08 -12.57
N TYR A 44 8.47 22.30 -13.04
CA TYR A 44 7.44 22.77 -13.97
C TYR A 44 6.12 23.12 -13.29
N GLU A 45 5.77 22.44 -12.18
CA GLU A 45 4.59 22.73 -11.38
C GLU A 45 4.92 22.81 -9.89
N LYS A 46 4.36 23.80 -9.17
CA LYS A 46 4.54 23.99 -7.72
C LYS A 46 4.19 22.74 -6.89
N ASN A 47 3.44 21.80 -7.45
CA ASN A 47 2.92 20.61 -6.77
C ASN A 47 3.37 19.29 -7.43
N GLY A 48 4.57 19.20 -8.01
CA GLY A 48 5.06 17.97 -8.66
C GLY A 48 4.96 16.68 -7.83
N ALA A 49 5.03 16.78 -6.50
CA ALA A 49 4.81 15.64 -5.59
C ALA A 49 3.35 15.15 -5.54
N GLU A 50 2.36 16.03 -5.68
CA GLU A 50 0.95 15.65 -5.75
C GLU A 50 0.65 14.93 -7.06
N VAL A 51 1.19 15.41 -8.18
CA VAL A 51 1.04 14.76 -9.49
C VAL A 51 1.56 13.33 -9.42
N LEU A 52 2.77 13.12 -8.88
CA LEU A 52 3.34 11.78 -8.74
C LEU A 52 2.47 10.87 -7.86
N THR A 53 1.95 11.41 -6.75
CA THR A 53 1.03 10.70 -5.86
C THR A 53 -0.24 10.28 -6.61
N GLN A 54 -0.80 11.16 -7.43
CA GLN A 54 -2.01 10.90 -8.18
C GLN A 54 -1.82 9.88 -9.31
N VAL A 55 -0.71 9.95 -10.05
CA VAL A 55 -0.51 9.15 -11.27
C VAL A 55 0.19 7.81 -11.03
N ILE A 56 1.03 7.71 -9.99
CA ILE A 56 1.77 6.48 -9.67
C ILE A 56 1.25 5.84 -8.38
N PHE A 57 1.22 6.60 -7.28
CA PHE A 57 0.98 6.02 -5.97
C PHE A 57 -0.45 5.54 -5.78
N ASN A 58 -1.44 6.39 -6.06
CA ASN A 58 -2.84 6.07 -5.85
C ASN A 58 -3.31 4.87 -6.70
N PRO A 59 -2.96 4.75 -8.00
CA PRO A 59 -3.31 3.58 -8.79
C PRO A 59 -2.67 2.29 -8.28
N LEU A 60 -1.41 2.33 -7.85
CA LEU A 60 -0.73 1.17 -7.27
C LEU A 60 -1.42 0.71 -5.99
N VAL A 61 -1.63 1.64 -5.05
CA VAL A 61 -2.34 1.36 -3.78
C VAL A 61 -3.74 0.81 -4.05
N LYS A 62 -4.48 1.41 -4.98
CA LYS A 62 -5.81 0.93 -5.37
C LYS A 62 -5.74 -0.50 -5.91
N SER A 63 -4.79 -0.79 -6.79
CA SER A 63 -4.61 -2.13 -7.37
C SER A 63 -4.35 -3.19 -6.29
N ILE A 64 -3.55 -2.90 -5.27
CA ILE A 64 -3.35 -3.81 -4.13
C ILE A 64 -4.68 -4.17 -3.47
N TYR A 65 -5.49 -3.16 -3.12
CA TYR A 65 -6.76 -3.39 -2.44
C TYR A 65 -7.79 -4.07 -3.35
N ASP A 66 -7.85 -3.72 -4.64
CA ASP A 66 -8.75 -4.34 -5.62
C ASP A 66 -8.48 -5.85 -5.76
N HIS A 67 -7.23 -6.30 -5.57
CA HIS A 67 -6.83 -7.70 -5.64
C HIS A 67 -6.81 -8.40 -4.26
N GLY A 68 -7.45 -7.80 -3.25
CA GLY A 68 -7.58 -8.38 -1.91
C GLY A 68 -6.29 -8.35 -1.09
N GLY A 69 -5.30 -7.58 -1.51
CA GLY A 69 -4.10 -7.29 -0.74
C GLY A 69 -4.34 -6.26 0.36
N LEU A 70 -3.40 -6.18 1.29
CA LEU A 70 -3.35 -5.17 2.33
C LEU A 70 -1.93 -4.60 2.42
N ILE A 71 -1.83 -3.28 2.58
CA ILE A 71 -0.54 -2.61 2.79
C ILE A 71 -0.22 -2.62 4.29
N THR A 72 0.95 -3.13 4.67
CA THR A 72 1.37 -3.22 6.07
C THR A 72 2.19 -2.04 6.53
N ALA A 73 3.01 -1.47 5.64
CA ALA A 73 3.88 -0.36 5.95
C ALA A 73 4.24 0.45 4.69
N PHE A 74 4.45 1.74 4.88
CA PHE A 74 5.07 2.65 3.94
C PHE A 74 6.42 3.10 4.50
N ALA A 75 7.48 3.08 3.71
CA ALA A 75 8.82 3.50 4.14
C ALA A 75 9.61 4.03 2.95
N GLY A 76 10.12 5.27 3.04
CA GLY A 76 11.14 5.78 2.13
C GLY A 76 10.82 5.70 0.63
N GLY A 77 9.57 5.95 0.22
CA GLY A 77 9.18 5.78 -1.18
C GLY A 77 9.03 4.31 -1.58
N ALA A 78 8.66 3.43 -0.65
CA ALA A 78 8.32 2.05 -0.89
C ALA A 78 7.15 1.63 0.01
N PHE A 79 6.52 0.51 -0.32
CA PHE A 79 5.54 -0.13 0.56
C PHE A 79 5.58 -1.64 0.46
N THR A 80 5.13 -2.29 1.53
CA THR A 80 4.95 -3.75 1.58
C THR A 80 3.47 -4.07 1.56
N ALA A 81 3.07 -4.93 0.63
CA ALA A 81 1.74 -5.50 0.54
C ALA A 81 1.77 -6.99 0.91
N LEU A 82 0.74 -7.44 1.62
CA LEU A 82 0.48 -8.84 1.87
C LEU A 82 -0.81 -9.25 1.18
N PHE A 83 -0.79 -10.42 0.55
CA PHE A 83 -1.96 -11.06 -0.04
C PHE A 83 -2.27 -12.32 0.76
N PRO A 84 -3.28 -12.29 1.65
CA PRO A 84 -3.64 -13.48 2.43
C PRO A 84 -3.99 -14.64 1.50
N LEU A 85 -3.39 -15.80 1.74
CA LEU A 85 -3.85 -17.05 1.13
C LEU A 85 -5.15 -17.43 1.86
N LYS A 86 -6.28 -16.82 1.49
CA LYS A 86 -7.56 -17.41 1.89
C LYS A 86 -7.63 -18.78 1.21
N GLN A 87 -7.86 -19.83 2.01
CA GLN A 87 -8.00 -21.24 1.62
C GLN A 87 -8.57 -21.34 0.21
N LEU A 88 -7.86 -22.06 -0.67
CA LEU A 88 -8.40 -22.56 -1.95
C LEU A 88 -9.88 -22.86 -1.71
N ARG A 89 -10.76 -22.11 -2.37
CA ARG A 89 -12.20 -22.40 -2.32
C ARG A 89 -12.32 -23.87 -2.67
N ASP A 90 -12.88 -24.65 -1.76
CA ASP A 90 -13.49 -25.92 -2.11
C ASP A 90 -14.48 -25.60 -3.24
N ILE A 91 -14.08 -25.95 -4.47
CA ILE A 91 -14.96 -25.99 -5.65
C ILE A 91 -15.52 -27.40 -5.70
#